data_AF-K1UAB2-F1
#
_entry.id   AF-K1UAB2-F1
#
_cell.length_a   1.000
_cell.length_b   1.000
_cell.length_c   1.000
_cell.angle_alpha   90.00
_cell.angle_beta   90.00
_cell.angle_gamma   90.00
#
_symmetry.space_group_name_H-M   'P 1'
#
loop_
_entity.id
_entity.type
_entity.pdbx_description
1 polymer ?
#
loop_
_entity_poly.entity_id
_entity_poly.type
_entity_poly.pdbx_seq_one_letter_code
_entity_poly.pdbx_strand_id
1 'polypeptide(L)' 'TAVVKGDATSASIAAASILAKVARDRYMKELAEKYRSICLEKHKGYGTKLHYEMLDKYGASDIHRKSFLVKYFKAKNAGK' A
#
# COMPACT_ATOMS: atom_id res chain seq x y z
N THR A 1 -2.13 21.16 18.20
CA THR A 1 -1.71 20.02 19.03
C THR A 1 -2.05 18.72 18.34
N ALA A 2 -1.16 17.73 18.40
CA ALA A 2 -1.46 16.37 17.96
C ALA A 2 -2.16 15.59 19.09
N VAL A 3 -3.14 14.76 18.74
CA VAL A 3 -3.86 13.89 19.70
C VAL A 3 -3.51 12.44 19.39
N VAL A 4 -2.88 11.76 20.36
CA VAL A 4 -2.53 10.33 20.23
C VAL A 4 -3.82 9.51 20.17
N LYS A 5 -3.97 8.67 19.13
CA LYS A 5 -5.19 7.87 18.87
C LYS A 5 -6.46 8.73 18.82
N GLY A 6 -6.35 9.95 18.27
CA GLY A 6 -7.44 10.91 18.23
C GLY A 6 -8.69 10.43 17.49
N ASP A 7 -8.56 9.47 16.59
CA ASP A 7 -9.67 8.82 15.91
C ASP A 7 -10.58 8.01 16.85
N ALA A 8 -10.04 7.51 17.96
CA ALA A 8 -10.82 6.82 18.99
C ALA A 8 -11.45 7.77 20.02
N THR A 9 -11.00 9.02 20.10
CA THR A 9 -11.35 9.94 21.19
C THR A 9 -11.99 11.26 20.72
N SER A 10 -11.99 11.56 19.42
CA SER A 10 -12.56 12.78 18.84
C SER A 10 -13.38 12.45 17.60
N ALA A 11 -14.65 12.85 17.60
CA ALA A 11 -15.57 12.63 16.48
C ALA A 11 -15.07 13.28 15.17
N SER A 12 -14.48 14.47 15.25
CA SER A 12 -13.93 15.15 14.07
C SER A 12 -12.74 14.41 13.46
N ILE A 13 -11.85 13.86 14.31
CA ILE A 13 -10.69 13.08 13.84
C ILE A 13 -11.15 11.73 13.28
N ALA A 14 -12.15 11.10 13.90
CA ALA A 14 -12.78 9.89 13.39
C ALA A 14 -13.42 10.09 12.01
N ALA A 15 -14.18 11.18 11.84
CA ALA A 15 -14.77 11.53 10.54
C ALA A 15 -13.70 11.73 9.47
N ALA A 16 -12.61 12.44 9.80
CA ALA A 16 -11.50 12.63 8.88
C ALA A 16 -10.80 11.31 8.50
N SER A 17 -10.59 10.39 9.44
CA SER A 17 -9.95 9.09 9.16
C SER A 17 -10.81 8.20 8.27
N ILE A 18 -12.14 8.22 8.45
CA ILE A 18 -13.10 7.52 7.58
C ILE A 18 -13.04 8.07 6.16
N LEU A 19 -13.13 9.40 5.99
CA LEU A 19 -13.04 10.03 4.67
C LEU A 19 -11.73 9.69 3.96
N ALA A 20 -10.61 9.78 4.67
CA ALA A 20 -9.29 9.44 4.14
C ALA A 20 -9.21 7.97 3.69
N LYS A 21 -9.74 7.03 4.50
CA LYS A 21 -9.74 5.60 4.19
C LYS A 21 -10.60 5.30 2.96
N VAL A 22 -11.82 5.84 2.89
CA VAL A 22 -12.73 5.62 1.76
C VAL A 22 -12.14 6.18 0.47
N ALA A 23 -11.58 7.40 0.51
CA ALA A 23 -10.93 8.01 -0.65
C ALA A 23 -9.73 7.16 -1.14
N ARG A 24 -8.85 6.73 -0.22
CA ARG A 24 -7.70 5.90 -0.57
C ARG A 24 -8.10 4.56 -1.16
N ASP A 25 -9.16 3.92 -0.66
CA ASP A 25 -9.61 2.63 -1.19
C ASP A 25 -10.22 2.74 -2.59
N ARG A 26 -10.90 3.86 -2.90
CA ARG A 26 -11.36 4.17 -4.27
C ARG A 26 -10.17 4.36 -5.21
N TYR A 27 -9.20 5.18 -4.81
CA TYR A 27 -7.98 5.39 -5.59
C TYR A 27 -7.21 4.09 -5.87
N MET A 28 -7.11 3.18 -4.88
CA MET A 28 -6.47 1.89 -5.09
C MET A 28 -7.24 0.98 -6.06
N LYS A 29 -8.56 1.11 -6.18
CA LYS A 29 -9.36 0.37 -7.18
C LYS A 29 -9.09 0.89 -8.59
N GLU A 30 -9.06 2.20 -8.78
CA GLU A 30 -8.70 2.82 -10.06
C GLU A 30 -7.28 2.44 -10.51
N LEU A 31 -6.33 2.40 -9.57
CA LEU A 31 -4.98 1.92 -9.86
C LEU A 31 -4.96 0.43 -10.20
N ALA A 32 -5.82 -0.40 -9.61
CA ALA A 32 -5.88 -1.83 -9.92
C ALA A 32 -6.35 -2.08 -11.37
N GLU A 33 -7.13 -1.19 -11.95
CA GLU A 33 -7.51 -1.24 -13.37
C GLU A 33 -6.31 -0.94 -14.27
N LYS A 34 -5.51 0.07 -13.92
CA LYS A 34 -4.30 0.45 -14.68
C LYS A 34 -3.15 -0.56 -14.51
N TYR A 35 -3.00 -1.13 -13.32
CA TYR A 35 -1.93 -2.06 -12.95
C TYR A 35 -2.49 -3.44 -12.58
N ARG A 36 -3.16 -4.09 -13.53
CA ARG A 36 -3.88 -5.36 -13.32
C ARG A 36 -2.98 -6.51 -12.85
N SER A 37 -1.73 -6.53 -13.27
CA SER A 37 -0.78 -7.62 -12.99
C SER A 37 -0.35 -7.74 -11.53
N ILE A 38 -0.46 -6.67 -10.75
CA ILE A 38 0.03 -6.63 -9.36
C ILE A 38 -1.07 -6.81 -8.31
N CYS A 39 -2.33 -7.05 -8.70
CA CYS A 39 -3.46 -7.40 -7.82
C CYS A 39 -3.76 -6.42 -6.67
N LEU A 40 -3.63 -5.10 -6.93
CA LEU A 40 -3.86 -4.05 -5.93
C LEU A 40 -5.26 -4.08 -5.29
N GLU A 41 -6.26 -4.60 -6.00
CA GLU A 41 -7.62 -4.73 -5.50
C GLU A 41 -7.70 -5.60 -4.23
N LYS A 42 -6.81 -6.58 -4.08
CA LYS A 42 -6.78 -7.53 -2.95
C LYS A 42 -6.03 -6.98 -1.73
N HIS A 43 -4.86 -6.38 -1.94
CA HIS A 43 -3.98 -5.98 -0.84
C HIS A 43 -3.82 -4.46 -0.68
N LYS A 44 -4.42 -3.63 -1.55
CA LYS A 44 -4.41 -2.15 -1.48
C LYS A 44 -3.01 -1.52 -1.37
N GLY A 45 -1.98 -2.20 -1.87
CA GLY A 45 -0.58 -1.79 -1.76
C GLY A 45 0.11 -2.07 -0.42
N TYR A 46 -0.53 -2.79 0.51
CA TYR A 46 0.16 -3.33 1.69
C TYR A 46 1.07 -4.50 1.31
N GLY A 47 2.19 -4.65 2.01
CA GLY A 47 3.20 -5.70 1.80
C GLY A 47 2.74 -7.07 2.31
N THR A 48 1.65 -7.59 1.73
CA THR A 48 1.18 -8.95 1.97
C THR A 48 2.02 -9.96 1.19
N LYS A 49 1.87 -11.26 1.49
CA LYS A 49 2.53 -12.33 0.73
C LYS A 49 2.27 -12.20 -0.78
N LEU A 50 1.01 -11.99 -1.16
CA LEU A 50 0.61 -11.78 -2.55
C LEU A 50 1.31 -10.57 -3.20
N HIS A 51 1.51 -9.48 -2.45
CA HIS A 51 2.20 -8.30 -2.97
C HIS A 51 3.65 -8.62 -3.36
N TYR A 52 4.36 -9.36 -2.51
CA TYR A 52 5.73 -9.76 -2.78
C TYR A 52 5.82 -10.80 -3.90
N GLU A 53 4.88 -11.74 -3.99
CA GLU A 53 4.78 -12.67 -5.11
C GLU A 53 4.61 -11.94 -6.45
N MET A 54 3.79 -10.88 -6.49
CA MET A 54 3.63 -10.06 -7.70
C MET A 54 4.87 -9.20 -7.99
N LEU A 55 5.52 -8.65 -6.98
CA LEU A 55 6.82 -7.95 -7.14
C LEU A 55 7.89 -8.88 -7.70
N ASP A 56 7.88 -10.14 -7.30
CA ASP A 56 8.83 -11.14 -7.79
C ASP A 56 8.58 -11.53 -9.23
N LYS A 57 7.31 -11.59 -9.64
CA LYS A 57 6.91 -11.98 -10.99
C LYS A 57 7.00 -10.84 -12.01
N TYR A 58 6.63 -9.62 -11.61
CA TYR A 58 6.49 -8.47 -12.52
C TYR A 58 7.45 -7.32 -12.22
N GLY A 59 8.18 -7.36 -11.10
CA GLY A 59 9.02 -6.25 -10.64
C GLY A 59 8.22 -5.14 -9.94
N ALA A 60 8.93 -4.11 -9.49
CA ALA A 60 8.31 -2.90 -8.93
C ALA A 60 7.78 -1.99 -10.05
N SER A 61 6.54 -1.52 -9.91
CA SER A 61 5.93 -0.55 -10.82
C SER A 61 6.18 0.88 -10.34
N ASP A 62 5.83 1.88 -11.16
CA ASP A 62 6.10 3.30 -10.86
C ASP A 62 5.35 3.82 -9.64
N ILE A 63 4.22 3.19 -9.29
CA ILE A 63 3.43 3.55 -8.12
C ILE A 63 3.99 2.96 -6.81
N HIS A 64 5.00 2.07 -6.88
CA HIS A 64 5.65 1.56 -5.69
C HIS A 64 6.58 2.60 -5.07
N ARG A 65 6.59 2.63 -3.73
CA ARG A 65 7.57 3.40 -2.97
C ARG A 65 8.91 2.67 -2.98
N LYS A 66 9.76 2.99 -3.95
CA LYS A 66 11.06 2.30 -4.21
C LYS A 66 11.95 2.22 -2.97
N SER A 67 11.96 3.25 -2.12
CA SER A 67 12.72 3.26 -0.86
C SER A 67 12.35 2.13 0.10
N PHE A 68 11.09 1.67 0.09
CA PHE A 68 10.62 0.57 0.94
C PHE A 68 11.08 -0.80 0.44
N LEU A 69 11.43 -0.90 -0.85
CA LEU A 69 11.78 -2.17 -1.51
C LEU A 69 13.30 -2.43 -1.55
N VAL A 70 14.13 -1.45 -1.19
CA VAL A 70 15.60 -1.56 -1.25
C VAL A 70 16.10 -2.78 -0.50
N LYS A 71 15.65 -2.98 0.75
CA LYS A 71 16.08 -4.12 1.57
C LYS A 71 15.61 -5.46 0.99
N TYR A 72 14.39 -5.49 0.45
CA TYR A 72 13.80 -6.68 -0.16
C TYR A 72 14.60 -7.14 -1.38
N PHE A 73 14.84 -6.24 -2.33
CA PHE A 73 15.62 -6.56 -3.53
C PHE A 73 17.09 -6.84 -3.20
N LYS A 74 17.70 -6.13 -2.23
CA LYS A 74 19.07 -6.42 -1.79
C LYS A 74 19.20 -7.83 -1.22
N ALA A 75 18.27 -8.26 -0.36
CA ALA A 75 18.27 -9.61 0.21
C ALA A 75 18.10 -10.68 -0.88
N LYS A 76 17.23 -10.43 -1.86
CA LYS A 76 17.00 -11.34 -2.98
C LYS A 76 18.22 -11.45 -3.92
N ASN A 77 18.93 -10.35 -4.15
CA ASN A 77 20.13 -10.34 -4.99
C ASN A 77 21.35 -10.94 -4.28
N ALA A 78 21.39 -10.96 -2.95
CA ALA A 78 22.48 -11.56 -2.18
C ALA A 78 22.35 -13.08 -2.01
N GLY A 79 21.16 -13.64 -2.26
CA GLY A 79 20.89 -15.09 -2.23
C GLY A 79 20.86 -15.76 -3.60
N LYS A 80 21.17 -15.01 -4.67
CA LYS A 80 21.50 -15.53 -6.00
C LYS A 80 23.02 -15.48 -6.19
#